data_AF-A0A7C4MWN2-F1
#
_entry.id   AF-A0A7C4MWN2-F1
#
_cell.length_a   1.000
_cell.length_b   1.000
_cell.length_c   1.000
_cell.angle_alpha   90.00
_cell.angle_beta   90.00
_cell.angle_gamma   90.00
#
_symmetry.space_group_name_H-M   'P 1'
#
loop_
_entity.id
_entity.type
_entity.pdbx_description
1 polymer ?
#
loop_
_entity_poly.entity_id
_entity_poly.type
_entity_poly.pdbx_seq_one_letter_code
_entity_poly.pdbx_strand_id
1 'polypeptide(L)'
;MTIESIERNVGQPSPAALSPWGARILPAVLVFAVVAIHAARLPTLPLRGEESRRGRIAVEMAESGDWIVPRQQGEPFLSRPPLQNWIIALFGRFR
;
A
#
# COMPACT_ATOMS: atom_id res chain seq x y z
N MET A 1 -62.36 -3.43 -23.35
CA MET A 1 -60.99 -3.70 -22.87
C MET A 1 -60.09 -2.66 -23.50
N THR A 2 -59.76 -1.60 -22.77
CA THR A 2 -59.20 -0.35 -23.31
C THR A 2 -57.66 -0.40 -23.32
N ILE A 3 -57.03 0.22 -24.32
CA ILE A 3 -55.56 0.21 -24.52
C ILE A 3 -54.78 0.73 -23.28
N GLU A 4 -55.38 1.61 -22.48
CA GLU A 4 -54.84 2.07 -21.18
C GLU A 4 -54.62 0.97 -20.13
N SER A 5 -55.26 -0.20 -20.28
CA SER A 5 -55.06 -1.34 -19.37
C SER A 5 -53.83 -2.17 -19.74
N ILE A 6 -53.39 -2.09 -20.99
CA ILE A 6 -52.20 -2.81 -21.50
C ILE A 6 -50.94 -2.04 -21.11
N GLU A 7 -50.92 -0.71 -21.27
CA GLU A 7 -49.75 0.12 -20.93
C GLU A 7 -49.42 0.13 -19.43
N ARG A 8 -50.43 0.00 -18.55
CA ARG A 8 -50.25 -0.13 -17.10
C ARG A 8 -49.53 -1.42 -16.69
N ASN A 9 -49.53 -2.43 -17.55
CA ASN A 9 -49.01 -3.77 -17.28
C ASN A 9 -47.70 -4.07 -18.03
N VAL A 10 -47.27 -3.17 -18.93
CA VAL A 10 -45.95 -3.23 -19.58
C VAL A 10 -44.93 -2.71 -18.57
N GLY A 11 -44.21 -3.66 -17.97
CA GLY A 11 -43.35 -3.48 -16.80
C GLY A 11 -42.51 -2.22 -16.85
N GLN A 12 -42.76 -1.34 -15.88
CA GLN A 12 -41.68 -0.58 -15.28
C GLN A 12 -40.62 -1.62 -14.88
N PRO A 13 -39.38 -1.56 -15.40
CA PRO A 13 -38.35 -2.49 -14.97
C PRO A 13 -38.26 -2.32 -13.46
N SER A 14 -38.56 -3.39 -12.70
CA SER A 14 -38.30 -3.40 -11.26
C SER A 14 -36.82 -3.03 -11.14
N PRO A 15 -36.46 -1.84 -10.63
CA PRO A 15 -35.07 -1.48 -10.50
C PRO A 15 -34.57 -2.53 -9.53
N ALA A 16 -33.75 -3.48 -9.99
CA ALA A 16 -33.31 -4.63 -9.23
C ALA A 16 -32.95 -4.13 -7.83
N ALA A 17 -33.90 -4.29 -6.90
CA ALA A 17 -33.88 -3.55 -5.67
C ALA A 17 -32.93 -4.35 -4.81
N LEU A 18 -31.63 -4.09 -5.02
CA LEU A 18 -30.60 -4.52 -4.11
C LEU A 18 -31.13 -4.11 -2.75
N SER A 19 -31.50 -5.11 -1.94
CA SER A 19 -32.07 -4.90 -0.62
C SER A 19 -31.25 -3.80 0.06
N PRO A 20 -31.88 -2.84 0.76
CA PRO A 20 -31.13 -1.78 1.44
C PRO A 20 -30.07 -2.33 2.41
N TRP A 21 -30.21 -3.60 2.80
CA TRP A 21 -29.22 -4.36 3.56
C TRP A 21 -28.08 -4.88 2.68
N GLY A 22 -28.37 -5.44 1.50
CA GLY A 22 -27.37 -5.90 0.54
C GLY A 22 -26.49 -4.75 0.00
N ALA A 23 -27.09 -3.58 -0.27
CA ALA A 23 -26.36 -2.39 -0.70
C ALA A 23 -25.39 -1.85 0.37
N ARG A 24 -25.63 -2.12 1.66
CA ARG A 24 -24.79 -1.68 2.78
C ARG A 24 -23.75 -2.71 3.19
N ILE A 25 -24.05 -4.01 3.02
CA ILE A 25 -23.14 -5.11 3.37
C ILE A 25 -22.07 -5.29 2.28
N LEU A 26 -22.42 -5.11 1.01
CA LEU A 26 -21.48 -5.26 -0.11
C LEU A 26 -20.19 -4.44 0.05
N PRO A 27 -20.21 -3.13 0.33
CA PRO A 27 -18.97 -2.36 0.50
C PRO A 27 -18.15 -2.84 1.71
N ALA A 28 -18.79 -3.25 2.81
CA ALA A 28 -18.08 -3.78 3.97
C ALA A 28 -17.37 -5.11 3.65
N VAL A 29 -18.01 -5.99 2.89
CA VAL A 29 -17.41 -7.24 2.40
C VAL A 29 -16.25 -6.96 1.45
N LEU A 30 -16.38 -5.98 0.56
CA LEU A 30 -15.30 -5.58 -0.34
C LEU A 30 -14.10 -5.02 0.42
N VAL A 31 -14.32 -4.12 1.39
CA VAL A 31 -13.26 -3.59 2.25
C VAL A 31 -12.60 -4.72 3.03
N PHE A 32 -13.38 -5.61 3.63
CA PHE A 32 -12.84 -6.76 4.35
C PHE A 32 -11.99 -7.67 3.45
N ALA A 33 -12.48 -7.99 2.25
CA ALA A 33 -11.74 -8.79 1.27
C ALA A 33 -10.42 -8.12 0.87
N VAL A 34 -10.41 -6.81 0.61
CA VAL A 34 -9.18 -6.04 0.33
C VAL A 34 -8.21 -6.14 1.49
N VAL A 35 -8.66 -5.86 2.72
CA VAL A 35 -7.84 -5.93 3.92
C VAL A 35 -7.28 -7.34 4.13
N ALA A 36 -8.10 -8.39 4.00
CA ALA A 36 -7.69 -9.77 4.17
C ALA A 36 -6.64 -10.19 3.12
N ILE A 37 -6.82 -9.81 1.85
CA ILE A 37 -5.87 -10.08 0.77
C ILE A 37 -4.53 -9.40 1.04
N HIS A 38 -4.53 -8.15 1.49
CA HIS A 38 -3.28 -7.44 1.82
C HIS A 38 -2.64 -7.98 3.11
N ALA A 39 -3.45 -8.32 4.11
CA ALA A 39 -2.98 -8.88 5.37
C ALA A 39 -2.31 -10.26 5.18
N ALA A 40 -2.89 -11.12 4.33
CA ALA A 40 -2.29 -12.40 3.98
C ALA A 40 -0.93 -12.27 3.27
N ARG A 41 -0.68 -11.12 2.60
CA ARG A 41 0.59 -10.81 1.92
C ARG A 41 1.59 -10.04 2.79
N LEU A 42 1.22 -9.59 3.99
CA LEU A 42 2.14 -8.92 4.93
C LEU A 42 3.47 -9.68 5.13
N PRO A 43 3.48 -11.02 5.26
CA PRO A 43 4.74 -11.76 5.45
C PRO A 43 5.62 -11.81 4.19
N THR A 44 5.01 -11.63 3.01
CA THR A 44 5.64 -11.75 1.69
C THR A 44 6.10 -10.41 1.10
N LEU A 45 5.57 -9.29 1.61
CA LEU A 45 6.03 -7.97 1.21
C LEU A 45 7.47 -7.77 1.72
N PRO A 46 8.40 -7.24 0.91
CA PRO A 46 9.78 -6.97 1.31
C PRO A 46 9.85 -5.73 2.22
N LEU A 47 9.05 -5.69 3.28
CA LEU A 47 9.34 -4.86 4.46
C LEU A 47 10.59 -5.37 5.17
N ARG A 48 10.93 -6.66 4.98
CA ARG A 48 12.16 -7.27 5.49
C ARG A 48 13.38 -6.71 4.77
N GLY A 49 14.34 -6.25 5.56
CA GLY A 49 15.66 -5.86 5.08
C GLY A 49 15.76 -4.41 4.63
N GLU A 50 14.67 -3.69 4.40
CA GLU A 50 14.72 -2.26 4.05
C GLU A 50 15.30 -1.40 5.17
N GLU A 51 14.87 -1.65 6.41
CA GLU A 51 15.43 -0.95 7.58
C GLU A 51 16.90 -1.29 7.79
N SER A 52 17.22 -2.58 7.73
CA SER A 52 18.59 -3.10 7.88
C SER A 52 19.51 -2.56 6.79
N ARG A 53 19.02 -2.47 5.54
CA ARG A 53 19.75 -1.94 4.40
C ARG A 53 20.06 -0.47 4.58
N ARG A 54 19.08 0.36 4.96
CA ARG A 54 19.29 1.79 5.22
C ARG A 54 20.27 2.01 6.37
N GLY A 55 20.12 1.23 7.45
CA GLY A 55 21.07 1.21 8.56
C GLY A 55 22.49 0.86 8.10
N ARG A 56 22.63 -0.16 7.25
CA ARG A 56 23.94 -0.58 6.73
C ARG A 56 24.59 0.47 5.83
N ILE A 57 23.83 1.07 4.92
CA ILE A 57 24.33 2.16 4.07
C ILE A 57 24.78 3.35 4.93
N ALA A 58 23.98 3.73 5.93
CA ALA A 58 24.35 4.81 6.85
C ALA A 58 25.65 4.51 7.64
N VAL A 59 25.83 3.27 8.09
CA VAL A 59 27.08 2.82 8.73
C VAL A 59 28.25 2.90 7.74
N GLU A 60 28.10 2.40 6.52
CA GLU A 60 29.15 2.45 5.49
C GLU A 60 29.54 3.90 5.14
N MET A 61 28.59 4.82 5.08
CA MET A 61 28.86 6.26 4.88
C MET A 61 29.65 6.86 6.06
N ALA A 62 29.28 6.51 7.30
CA ALA A 62 29.97 6.98 8.49
C ALA A 62 31.39 6.39 8.65
N GLU A 63 31.58 5.12 8.28
CA GLU A 63 32.86 4.40 8.34
C GLU A 63 33.81 4.82 7.22
N SER A 64 33.31 4.99 5.98
CA SER A 64 34.13 5.41 4.83
C SER A 64 34.43 6.90 4.80
N GLY A 65 33.61 7.73 5.45
CA GLY A 65 33.70 9.18 5.37
C GLY A 65 33.17 9.77 4.04
N ASP A 66 32.69 8.93 3.12
CA ASP A 66 32.04 9.39 1.89
C ASP A 66 30.56 9.65 2.14
N TRP A 67 30.24 10.93 2.37
CA TRP A 67 28.88 11.38 2.62
C TRP A 67 28.09 11.70 1.35
N ILE A 68 28.72 11.59 0.17
CA ILE A 68 28.12 11.96 -1.11
C ILE A 68 27.54 10.71 -1.79
N VAL A 69 28.34 9.65 -1.90
CA VAL A 69 27.95 8.44 -2.64
C VAL A 69 27.55 7.34 -1.66
N PRO A 70 26.24 7.07 -1.46
CA PRO A 70 25.81 5.93 -0.66
C PRO A 70 26.25 4.62 -1.33
N ARG A 71 26.82 3.72 -0.53
CA ARG A 71 27.20 2.36 -0.95
C ARG A 71 26.45 1.32 -0.15
N GLN A 72 26.11 0.21 -0.78
CA GLN A 72 25.56 -0.97 -0.15
C GLN A 72 26.53 -2.13 -0.41
N GLN A 73 27.19 -2.60 0.64
CA GLN A 73 28.18 -3.69 0.53
C GLN A 73 29.30 -3.34 -0.46
N GLY A 74 29.70 -2.06 -0.52
CA GLY A 74 30.74 -1.56 -1.42
C GLY A 74 30.24 -1.09 -2.80
N GLU A 75 29.03 -1.44 -3.22
CA GLU A 75 28.48 -1.03 -4.51
C GLU A 75 27.69 0.29 -4.42
N PRO A 76 27.86 1.24 -5.35
CA PRO A 76 27.08 2.49 -5.37
C PRO A 76 25.57 2.24 -5.43
N PHE A 77 24.83 2.81 -4.49
CA PHE A 77 23.37 2.66 -4.36
C PHE A 77 22.65 3.99 -4.59
N LEU A 78 22.53 4.40 -5.86
CA LEU A 78 22.02 5.72 -6.25
C LEU A 78 20.51 5.79 -6.50
N SER A 79 19.74 4.88 -5.91
CA SER A 79 18.28 4.84 -6.12
C SER A 79 17.53 5.99 -5.45
N ARG A 80 18.12 6.59 -4.40
CA ARG A 80 17.52 7.65 -3.58
C ARG A 80 18.59 8.62 -3.07
N PRO A 81 18.24 9.88 -2.79
CA PRO A 81 19.17 10.82 -2.18
C PRO A 81 19.59 10.35 -0.77
N PRO A 82 20.81 10.67 -0.33
CA PRO A 82 21.39 10.15 0.91
C PRO A 82 20.84 10.81 2.20
N LEU A 83 19.88 11.72 2.10
CA LEU A 83 19.31 12.46 3.25
C LEU A 83 18.89 11.53 4.41
N GLN A 84 18.20 10.43 4.09
CA GLN A 84 17.79 9.47 5.10
C GLN A 84 18.98 8.79 5.78
N ASN A 85 20.00 8.41 4.99
CA ASN A 85 21.20 7.77 5.51
C ASN A 85 22.01 8.72 6.38
N TRP A 86 22.05 10.03 6.06
CA TRP A 86 22.71 11.04 6.88
C TRP A 86 22.10 11.15 8.27
N ILE A 87 20.76 11.21 8.36
CA ILE A 87 20.05 11.28 9.64
C ILE A 87 20.36 10.03 10.47
N ILE A 88 20.25 8.84 9.87
CA ILE A 88 20.53 7.57 10.56
C ILE A 88 21.99 7.52 11.04
N ALA A 89 22.95 7.92 10.20
CA ALA A 89 24.37 7.93 10.54
C ALA A 89 24.68 8.93 11.66
N LEU A 90 24.04 10.11 11.65
CA LEU A 90 24.21 11.14 12.68
C LEU A 90 23.73 10.63 14.04
N PHE A 91 22.49 10.14 14.14
CA PHE A 91 21.97 9.57 15.39
C PHE A 91 22.74 8.31 15.81
N GLY A 92 23.15 7.50 14.83
CA GLY A 92 24.00 6.34 15.07
C GLY A 92 25.42 6.69 15.56
N ARG A 93 25.89 7.93 15.42
CA ARG A 93 27.20 8.33 15.95
C ARG A 93 27.14 8.71 17.44
N PHE A 94 25.95 8.94 17.99
CA PHE A 94 25.74 9.38 19.37
C PHE A 94 25.41 8.24 20.36
N ARG A 95 25.64 6.98 19.96
CA ARG A 95 25.49 5.79 20.82
C ARG A 95 26.79 5.44 21.52
#